data_AF-A0A538LY18-F1
#
_entry.id   AF-A0A538LY18-F1
#
_cell.length_a   1.000
_cell.length_b   1.000
_cell.length_c   1.000
_cell.angle_alpha   90.00
_cell.angle_beta   90.00
_cell.angle_gamma   90.00
#
_symmetry.space_group_name_H-M   'P 1'
#
loop_
_entity.id
_entity.type
_entity.pdbx_description
1 polymer ?
#
loop_
_entity_poly.entity_id
_entity_poly.type
_entity_poly.pdbx_seq_one_letter_code
_entity_poly.pdbx_strand_id
1 'polypeptide(L)'
;MTLAALTLGGLTFLAGCGGNPDSKAKEACQHVERSLRLYAQAASDPDPAAADRKRVAALVELRTALPLASVAAAGSGQWEALRTTLSESPNVEEGRLVPALTQQCQTALAPPSARTF
;
A
#
# COMPACT_ATOMS: atom_id res chain seq x y z
N MET A 1 11.47 -47.31 30.87
CA MET A 1 12.32 -46.41 30.07
C MET A 1 11.77 -46.34 28.66
N THR A 2 11.15 -45.21 28.28
CA THR A 2 11.26 -44.61 26.94
C THR A 2 10.61 -43.23 26.99
N LEU A 3 11.46 -42.18 27.03
CA LEU A 3 11.03 -40.81 26.76
C LEU A 3 10.77 -40.68 25.25
N ALA A 4 9.55 -40.34 24.86
CA ALA A 4 9.26 -39.90 23.51
C ALA A 4 9.43 -38.37 23.45
N ALA A 5 10.63 -37.94 23.05
CA ALA A 5 10.91 -36.56 22.69
C ALA A 5 10.20 -36.27 21.34
N LEU A 6 9.06 -35.58 21.39
CA LEU A 6 8.44 -35.01 20.21
C LEU A 6 9.22 -33.75 19.82
N THR A 7 10.03 -33.90 18.78
CA THR A 7 10.85 -32.86 18.17
C THR A 7 9.98 -31.72 17.65
N LEU A 8 10.17 -30.53 18.21
CA LEU A 8 9.82 -29.27 17.57
C LEU A 8 10.64 -29.17 16.27
N GLY A 9 10.00 -29.32 15.12
CA GLY A 9 10.73 -29.37 13.86
C GLY A 9 9.82 -29.39 12.64
N GLY A 10 9.03 -28.34 12.47
CA GLY A 10 8.27 -28.09 11.26
C GLY A 10 8.42 -26.63 10.87
N LEU A 11 9.54 -26.33 10.22
CA LEU A 11 9.84 -25.06 9.59
C LEU A 11 8.58 -24.52 8.88
N THR A 12 8.12 -23.37 9.33
CA THR A 12 7.16 -22.55 8.61
C THR A 12 7.77 -22.17 7.27
N PHE A 13 7.50 -22.96 6.24
CA PHE A 13 7.54 -22.48 4.87
C PHE A 13 6.40 -21.48 4.74
N LEU A 14 6.65 -20.23 5.17
CA LEU A 14 6.01 -19.08 4.56
C LEU A 14 6.51 -19.09 3.11
N ALA A 15 5.86 -19.90 2.27
CA ALA A 15 5.85 -19.67 0.84
C ALA A 15 5.25 -18.27 0.69
N GLY A 16 6.10 -17.25 0.72
CA GLY A 16 5.72 -15.89 0.40
C GLY A 16 4.99 -15.99 -0.92
N CYS A 17 3.72 -15.58 -0.94
CA CYS A 17 2.87 -15.64 -2.10
C CYS A 17 3.67 -15.12 -3.30
N GLY A 18 4.09 -16.04 -4.18
CA GLY A 18 5.08 -15.78 -5.21
C GLY A 18 4.63 -14.64 -6.11
N GLY A 19 5.25 -13.47 -5.94
CA GLY A 19 4.98 -12.28 -6.72
C GLY A 19 6.13 -11.30 -6.54
N ASN A 20 6.50 -10.62 -7.61
CA ASN A 20 7.56 -9.60 -7.55
C ASN A 20 7.10 -8.46 -6.62
N PRO A 21 7.79 -8.19 -5.49
CA PRO A 21 7.39 -7.18 -4.51
C PRO A 21 7.19 -5.81 -5.14
N ASP A 22 8.07 -5.44 -6.08
CA ASP A 22 7.99 -4.16 -6.79
C ASP A 22 6.78 -4.07 -7.72
N SER A 23 6.33 -5.20 -8.30
CA SER A 23 5.09 -5.23 -9.10
C SER A 23 3.88 -4.93 -8.21
N LYS A 24 3.84 -5.53 -7.01
CA LYS A 24 2.75 -5.32 -6.06
C LYS A 24 2.77 -3.91 -5.47
N ALA A 25 3.95 -3.36 -5.20
CA ALA A 25 4.11 -1.97 -4.82
C ALA A 25 3.64 -1.03 -5.93
N LYS A 26 3.96 -1.32 -7.20
CA LYS A 26 3.48 -0.54 -8.35
C LYS A 26 1.96 -0.59 -8.47
N GLU A 27 1.34 -1.77 -8.34
CA GLU A 27 -0.12 -1.91 -8.33
C GLU A 27 -0.74 -1.11 -7.17
N ALA A 28 -0.18 -1.19 -5.96
CA ALA A 28 -0.62 -0.41 -4.81
C ALA A 28 -0.53 1.11 -5.10
N CYS A 29 0.58 1.55 -5.67
CA CYS A 29 0.81 2.96 -5.98
C CYS A 29 -0.09 3.51 -7.09
N GLN A 30 -0.56 2.68 -8.02
CA GLN A 30 -1.59 3.10 -8.98
C GLN A 30 -2.93 3.40 -8.29
N HIS A 31 -3.31 2.61 -7.29
CA HIS A 31 -4.47 2.92 -6.45
C HIS A 31 -4.25 4.21 -5.64
N VAL A 32 -3.06 4.40 -5.06
CA VAL A 32 -2.71 5.65 -4.37
C VAL A 32 -2.85 6.86 -5.30
N GLU A 33 -2.32 6.82 -6.53
CA GLU A 33 -2.47 7.92 -7.49
C GLU A 33 -3.93 8.23 -7.82
N ARG A 34 -4.77 7.19 -7.97
CA ARG A 34 -6.22 7.37 -8.16
C ARG A 34 -6.85 8.06 -6.96
N SER A 35 -6.49 7.64 -5.74
CA SER A 35 -6.93 8.28 -4.51
C SER A 35 -6.58 9.76 -4.46
N LEU A 36 -5.29 10.07 -4.65
CA LEU A 36 -4.78 11.44 -4.60
C LEU A 36 -5.49 12.35 -5.62
N ARG A 37 -5.76 11.84 -6.83
CA ARG A 37 -6.52 12.57 -7.84
C ARG A 37 -7.98 12.80 -7.43
N LEU A 38 -8.66 11.77 -6.93
CA LEU A 38 -10.06 11.89 -6.46
C LEU A 38 -10.17 12.86 -5.28
N TYR A 39 -9.23 12.79 -4.34
CA TYR A 39 -9.16 13.69 -3.19
C TYR A 39 -8.94 15.15 -3.62
N ALA A 40 -8.01 15.40 -4.56
CA ALA A 40 -7.79 16.74 -5.11
C ALA A 40 -9.02 17.28 -5.88
N GLN A 41 -9.70 16.42 -6.63
CA GLN A 41 -10.95 16.79 -7.31
C GLN A 41 -12.05 17.11 -6.29
N ALA A 42 -12.16 16.35 -5.19
CA ALA A 42 -13.13 16.63 -4.13
C ALA A 42 -12.90 18.00 -3.47
N ALA A 43 -11.64 18.40 -3.31
CA ALA A 43 -11.27 19.67 -2.69
C ALA A 43 -11.66 20.90 -3.55
N SER A 44 -11.88 20.71 -4.85
CA SER A 44 -12.21 21.79 -5.81
C SER A 44 -13.63 21.69 -6.38
N ASP A 45 -14.42 20.71 -5.93
CA ASP A 45 -15.78 20.49 -6.44
C ASP A 45 -16.78 21.46 -5.80
N PRO A 46 -17.55 22.24 -6.59
CA PRO A 46 -18.55 23.16 -6.05
C PRO A 46 -19.81 22.46 -5.53
N ASP A 47 -20.09 21.21 -5.91
CA ASP A 47 -21.20 20.41 -5.37
C ASP A 47 -20.72 19.59 -4.15
N PRO A 48 -21.22 19.90 -2.93
CA PRO A 48 -20.82 19.18 -1.71
C PRO A 48 -21.09 17.67 -1.79
N ALA A 49 -22.19 17.26 -2.42
CA ALA A 49 -22.52 15.85 -2.56
C ALA A 49 -21.55 15.13 -3.52
N ALA A 50 -21.12 15.82 -4.57
CA ALA A 50 -20.10 15.30 -5.49
C ALA A 50 -18.71 15.25 -4.84
N ALA A 51 -18.35 16.25 -4.02
CA ALA A 51 -17.12 16.25 -3.23
C ALA A 51 -17.07 15.04 -2.29
N ASP A 52 -18.14 14.77 -1.54
CA ASP A 52 -18.19 13.64 -0.60
C ASP A 52 -18.11 12.29 -1.30
N ARG A 53 -18.80 12.12 -2.45
CA ARG A 53 -18.67 10.89 -3.27
C ARG A 53 -17.22 10.66 -3.70
N LYS A 54 -16.50 11.72 -4.09
CA LYS A 54 -15.09 11.63 -4.48
C LYS A 54 -14.17 11.29 -3.29
N ARG A 55 -14.40 11.87 -2.11
CA ARG A 55 -13.66 11.52 -0.88
C ARG A 55 -13.84 10.05 -0.51
N VAL A 56 -15.08 9.55 -0.58
CA VAL A 56 -15.36 8.12 -0.34
C VAL A 56 -14.64 7.25 -1.36
N ALA A 57 -14.69 7.61 -2.64
CA ALA A 57 -14.00 6.87 -3.70
C ALA A 57 -12.47 6.87 -3.50
N ALA A 58 -11.89 8.00 -3.08
CA ALA A 58 -10.47 8.09 -2.74
C ALA A 58 -10.10 7.11 -1.61
N LEU A 59 -10.85 7.13 -0.51
CA LEU A 59 -10.61 6.21 0.61
C LEU A 59 -10.74 4.73 0.20
N VAL A 60 -11.65 4.40 -0.72
CA VAL A 60 -11.76 3.03 -1.27
C VAL A 60 -10.46 2.64 -1.99
N GLU A 61 -9.87 3.52 -2.79
CA GLU A 61 -8.60 3.25 -3.47
C GLU A 61 -7.46 3.00 -2.47
N LEU A 62 -7.34 3.78 -1.39
CA LEU A 62 -6.34 3.51 -0.34
C LEU A 62 -6.54 2.14 0.33
N ARG A 63 -7.79 1.77 0.60
CA ARG A 63 -8.12 0.46 1.19
C ARG A 63 -7.80 -0.69 0.23
N THR A 64 -8.01 -0.51 -1.06
CA THR A 64 -7.61 -1.49 -2.08
C THR A 64 -6.08 -1.59 -2.22
N ALA A 65 -5.35 -0.49 -2.02
CA ALA A 65 -3.89 -0.48 -2.07
C ALA A 65 -3.24 -1.25 -0.90
N LEU A 66 -3.82 -1.22 0.30
CA LEU A 66 -3.23 -1.81 1.51
C LEU A 66 -2.85 -3.31 1.39
N PRO A 67 -3.70 -4.23 0.93
CA PRO A 67 -3.30 -5.64 0.77
C PRO A 67 -2.17 -5.83 -0.24
N LEU A 68 -2.12 -5.02 -1.31
CA LEU A 68 -1.04 -5.06 -2.30
C LEU A 68 0.29 -4.59 -1.68
N ALA A 69 0.25 -3.50 -0.92
CA ALA A 69 1.42 -3.01 -0.17
C ALA A 69 1.86 -3.99 0.93
N SER A 70 0.92 -4.74 1.52
CA SER A 70 1.25 -5.78 2.51
C SER A 70 2.00 -6.95 1.89
N VAL A 71 1.60 -7.39 0.69
CA VAL A 71 2.35 -8.41 -0.06
C VAL A 71 3.72 -7.88 -0.47
N ALA A 72 3.79 -6.63 -0.93
CA ALA A 72 5.06 -6.00 -1.30
C ALA A 72 6.02 -5.91 -0.10
N ALA A 73 5.53 -5.47 1.06
CA ALA A 73 6.32 -5.33 2.28
C ALA A 73 6.81 -6.69 2.82
N ALA A 74 5.97 -7.72 2.74
CA ALA A 74 6.36 -9.07 3.12
C ALA A 74 7.47 -9.64 2.23
N GLY A 75 7.51 -9.25 0.94
CA GLY A 75 8.55 -9.67 0.00
C GLY A 75 9.79 -8.75 -0.04
N SER A 76 9.66 -7.48 0.35
CA SER A 76 10.78 -6.54 0.53
C SER A 76 10.42 -5.45 1.54
N GLY A 77 11.21 -5.34 2.61
CA GLY A 77 11.01 -4.35 3.68
C GLY A 77 11.07 -2.90 3.23
N GLN A 78 11.56 -2.59 2.03
CA GLN A 78 11.53 -1.23 1.46
C GLN A 78 10.10 -0.67 1.32
N TRP A 79 9.09 -1.54 1.23
CA TRP A 79 7.68 -1.18 1.08
C TRP A 79 6.92 -1.09 2.42
N GLU A 80 7.61 -1.28 3.55
CA GLU A 80 6.99 -1.27 4.88
C GLU A 80 6.45 0.11 5.28
N ALA A 81 7.13 1.19 4.86
CA ALA A 81 6.65 2.55 5.05
C ALA A 81 5.33 2.80 4.31
N LEU A 82 5.23 2.33 3.06
CA LEU A 82 4.00 2.42 2.26
C LEU A 82 2.85 1.64 2.92
N ARG A 83 3.12 0.40 3.34
CA ARG A 83 2.14 -0.43 4.06
C ARG A 83 1.64 0.26 5.33
N THR A 84 2.54 0.80 6.14
CA THR A 84 2.22 1.50 7.38
C THR A 84 1.37 2.74 7.11
N THR A 85 1.75 3.60 6.16
CA THR A 85 0.96 4.79 5.85
C THR A 85 -0.44 4.42 5.33
N LEU A 86 -0.58 3.37 4.53
CA LEU A 86 -1.87 2.87 4.07
C LEU A 86 -2.73 2.28 5.20
N SER A 87 -2.12 1.63 6.20
CA SER A 87 -2.87 1.10 7.35
C SER A 87 -3.46 2.18 8.25
N GLU A 88 -2.94 3.41 8.18
CA GLU A 88 -3.49 4.56 8.91
C GLU A 88 -4.71 5.18 8.22
N SER A 89 -4.98 4.87 6.95
CA SER A 89 -6.10 5.46 6.17
C SER A 89 -7.50 5.33 6.79
N PRO A 90 -7.84 4.33 7.62
CA PRO A 90 -9.12 4.30 8.32
C PRO A 90 -9.23 5.29 9.48
N ASN A 91 -8.09 5.73 10.04
CA ASN A 91 -8.03 6.48 11.31
C ASN A 91 -7.52 7.91 11.12
N VAL A 92 -6.79 8.17 10.03
CA VAL A 92 -6.16 9.45 9.74
C VAL A 92 -6.79 10.07 8.51
N GLU A 93 -7.12 11.35 8.60
CA GLU A 93 -7.65 12.10 7.45
C GLU A 93 -6.66 12.06 6.29
N GLU A 94 -7.17 11.73 5.09
CA GLU A 94 -6.38 11.50 3.89
C GLU A 94 -5.40 12.64 3.57
N GLY A 95 -5.81 13.90 3.78
CA GLY A 95 -4.96 15.07 3.56
C GLY A 95 -3.64 15.06 4.35
N ARG A 96 -3.59 14.39 5.51
CA ARG A 96 -2.34 14.22 6.30
C ARG A 96 -1.46 13.11 5.76
N LEU A 97 -2.04 12.17 5.02
CA LEU A 97 -1.33 11.04 4.40
C LEU A 97 -0.77 11.41 3.02
N VAL A 98 -1.39 12.39 2.32
CA VAL A 98 -1.00 12.82 0.97
C VAL A 98 0.51 13.02 0.78
N PRO A 99 1.24 13.75 1.65
CA PRO A 99 2.68 13.98 1.43
C PRO A 99 3.48 12.67 1.49
N ALA A 100 3.21 11.82 2.48
CA ALA A 100 3.91 10.55 2.67
C ALA A 100 3.60 9.58 1.53
N LEU A 101 2.32 9.43 1.16
CA LEU A 101 1.88 8.58 0.06
C LEU A 101 2.51 9.02 -1.27
N THR A 102 2.56 10.34 -1.52
CA THR A 102 3.20 10.89 -2.72
C THR A 102 4.68 10.52 -2.76
N GLN A 103 5.42 10.75 -1.67
CA GLN A 103 6.84 10.46 -1.60
C GLN A 103 7.14 8.97 -1.75
N GLN A 104 6.41 8.11 -1.03
CA GLN A 104 6.63 6.66 -1.02
C GLN A 104 6.35 6.02 -2.37
N CYS A 105 5.41 6.57 -3.15
CA CYS A 105 5.07 6.04 -4.47
C CYS A 105 5.91 6.57 -5.64
N GLN A 106 6.72 7.62 -5.44
CA GLN A 106 7.65 8.11 -6.49
C GLN A 106 8.59 7.00 -6.96
N THR A 107 9.16 6.22 -6.03
CA THR A 107 10.11 5.15 -6.35
C THR A 107 9.46 3.99 -7.11
N ALA A 108 8.21 3.64 -6.76
CA ALA A 108 7.48 2.54 -7.39
C ALA A 108 7.04 2.85 -8.83
N LEU A 109 6.76 4.13 -9.12
CA LEU A 109 6.24 4.59 -10.39
C LEU A 109 7.29 5.20 -11.32
N ALA A 110 8.51 5.43 -10.81
CA ALA A 110 9.63 5.91 -11.61
C ALA A 110 9.88 4.99 -12.83
N PRO A 111 10.01 5.56 -14.05
CA PRO A 111 10.35 4.77 -15.23
C PRO A 111 11.70 4.06 -15.03
N PRO A 112 11.92 2.88 -15.63
CA PRO A 112 13.16 2.12 -15.46
C PRO A 112 14.43 2.93 -15.79
N SER A 113 14.32 3.89 -16.71
CA SER A 113 15.39 4.78 -17.15
C SER A 113 15.82 5.84 -16.12
N ALA A 114 15.06 6.05 -15.05
CA ALA A 114 15.38 7.02 -14.00
C ALA A 114 16.09 6.40 -12.78
N ARG A 115 16.29 5.07 -12.77
CA ARG A 115 17.01 4.34 -11.71
C ARG A 115 18.46 4.11 -12.11
N THR A 116 19.25 5.18 -12.20
CA THR A 116 20.71 5.08 -12.28
C THR A 116 21.26 4.83 -10.87
N PHE A 117 21.99 3.72 -10.71
CA PHE A 117 22.68 3.31 -9.49
C PHE A 117 23.85 4.23 -9.14
#